data_AF-A0A3B4WI24-F1
#
_entry.id   AF-A0A3B4WI24-F1
#
_cell.length_a   1.000
_cell.length_b   1.000
_cell.length_c   1.000
_cell.angle_alpha   90.00
_cell.angle_beta   90.00
_cell.angle_gamma   90.00
#
_symmetry.space_group_name_H-M   'P 1'
#
loop_
_entity.id
_entity.type
_entity.pdbx_description
1 polymer ?
#
loop_
_entity_poly.entity_id
_entity_poly.type
_entity_poly.pdbx_seq_one_letter_code
_entity_poly.pdbx_strand_id
1 'polypeptide(L)'
;MRMTGENSSGNSEITMDDVKNLIKKKDDIEEQIKAYYDVLEDQGVGVEGPLVDAEGFPRADVNLYQIRTARHNISCLQNDHKAIMAEIEEALHKLHAREKAKRERDEAEAHVEAMEQQVTLPPPFARVDAVTQGSPACRAGLSVGDEVTEFGSVNTQNFQNLQNIAAVVQHSEGVSFGSNPLVEQ
;
A
#
# COMPACT_ATOMS: atom_id res chain seq x y z
N MET A 1 40.15 17.45 12.49
CA MET A 1 40.66 17.41 11.11
C MET A 1 40.33 16.04 10.53
N ARG A 2 39.57 16.01 9.42
CA ARG A 2 39.13 14.88 8.59
C ARG A 2 38.05 13.93 9.13
N MET A 3 36.80 14.32 8.87
CA MET A 3 35.79 13.42 8.32
C MET A 3 36.14 13.17 6.85
N THR A 4 36.26 11.93 6.40
CA THR A 4 36.00 11.46 5.02
C THR A 4 36.18 9.95 4.98
N GLY A 5 35.17 9.26 4.47
CA GLY A 5 35.20 7.84 4.15
C GLY A 5 33.83 7.39 3.68
N GLU A 6 33.31 8.08 2.66
CA GLU A 6 32.19 7.61 1.85
C GLU A 6 32.47 6.17 1.44
N ASN A 7 31.64 5.22 1.87
CA ASN A 7 31.60 3.91 1.25
C ASN A 7 30.33 3.84 0.41
N SER A 8 30.48 4.36 -0.81
CA SER A 8 29.65 4.09 -1.97
C SER A 8 29.45 2.59 -2.13
N SER A 9 28.31 2.07 -1.67
CA SER A 9 27.83 0.75 -2.05
C SER A 9 26.61 0.97 -2.93
N GLY A 10 26.79 0.70 -4.22
CA GLY A 10 25.88 1.07 -5.29
C GLY A 10 24.45 0.67 -4.97
N ASN A 11 23.55 1.65 -5.14
CA ASN A 11 22.12 1.42 -5.20
C ASN A 11 21.81 0.67 -6.51
N SER A 12 22.23 -0.60 -6.60
CA SER A 12 21.78 -1.51 -7.64
C SER A 12 20.28 -1.65 -7.45
N GLU A 13 19.53 -1.02 -8.33
CA GLU A 13 18.07 -1.03 -8.33
C GLU A 13 17.61 -2.48 -8.43
N ILE A 14 17.16 -3.04 -7.31
CA ILE A 14 16.72 -4.43 -7.25
C ILE A 14 15.42 -4.55 -8.02
N THR A 15 15.44 -5.37 -9.07
CA THR A 15 14.28 -5.61 -9.92
C THR A 15 13.52 -6.86 -9.48
N MET A 16 12.26 -6.97 -9.92
CA MET A 16 11.46 -8.18 -9.67
C MET A 16 12.09 -9.44 -10.28
N ASP A 17 12.85 -9.30 -11.37
CA ASP A 17 13.53 -10.41 -12.01
C ASP A 17 14.75 -10.89 -11.20
N ASP A 18 15.42 -10.00 -10.47
CA ASP A 18 16.48 -10.37 -9.52
C ASP A 18 15.91 -11.23 -8.39
N VAL A 19 14.76 -10.86 -7.83
CA VAL A 19 14.06 -11.65 -6.80
C VAL A 19 13.69 -13.04 -7.34
N LYS A 20 13.14 -13.12 -8.55
CA LYS A 20 12.84 -14.42 -9.19
C LYS A 20 14.09 -15.28 -9.38
N ASN A 21 15.21 -14.67 -9.75
CA ASN A 21 16.46 -15.38 -9.93
C ASN A 21 17.01 -15.90 -8.58
N LEU A 22 16.87 -15.13 -7.50
CA LEU A 22 17.24 -15.58 -6.15
C LEU A 22 16.37 -16.76 -5.70
N ILE A 23 15.06 -16.73 -5.98
CA ILE A 23 14.15 -17.84 -5.68
C ILE A 23 14.55 -19.11 -6.44
N LYS A 24 14.87 -19.00 -7.73
CA LYS A 24 15.36 -20.16 -8.50
C LYS A 24 16.64 -20.75 -7.92
N LYS A 25 17.62 -19.90 -7.60
CA LYS A 25 18.87 -20.35 -6.96
C LYS A 25 18.60 -21.06 -5.63
N LYS A 26 17.64 -20.55 -4.85
CA LYS A 26 17.22 -21.19 -3.61
C LYS A 26 16.63 -22.57 -3.87
N ASP A 27 15.74 -22.71 -4.87
CA ASP A 27 15.15 -23.99 -5.25
C ASP A 27 16.24 -24.98 -5.72
N ASP A 28 17.21 -24.53 -6.52
CA ASP A 28 18.34 -25.36 -6.97
C ASP A 28 19.19 -25.87 -5.79
N ILE A 29 19.40 -25.03 -4.76
CA ILE A 29 20.11 -25.44 -3.54
C ILE A 29 19.29 -26.45 -2.74
N GLU A 30 17.98 -26.24 -2.60
CA GLU A 30 17.08 -27.18 -1.92
C GLU A 30 17.08 -28.55 -2.60
N GLU A 31 17.08 -28.57 -3.93
CA GLU A 31 17.20 -29.81 -4.72
C GLU A 31 18.54 -30.51 -4.51
N GLN A 32 19.66 -29.75 -4.50
CA GLN A 32 20.98 -30.32 -4.23
C GLN A 32 21.08 -30.89 -2.81
N ILE A 33 20.56 -30.15 -1.81
CA ILE A 33 20.52 -30.62 -0.42
C ILE A 33 19.75 -31.93 -0.35
N LYS A 34 18.58 -32.01 -1.00
CA LYS A 34 17.76 -33.23 -1.05
C LYS A 34 18.53 -34.39 -1.68
N ALA A 35 19.21 -34.17 -2.80
CA ALA A 35 20.00 -35.21 -3.45
C ALA A 35 21.11 -35.77 -2.53
N TYR A 36 21.76 -34.93 -1.72
CA TYR A 36 22.74 -35.41 -0.73
C TYR A 36 22.09 -36.13 0.45
N TYR A 37 20.87 -35.75 0.86
CA TYR A 37 20.12 -36.50 1.86
C TYR A 37 19.75 -37.89 1.36
N ASP A 38 19.33 -38.04 0.10
CA ASP A 38 19.00 -39.33 -0.50
C ASP A 38 20.24 -40.25 -0.50
N VAL A 39 21.43 -39.72 -0.85
CA VAL A 39 22.70 -40.46 -0.77
C VAL A 39 23.03 -40.94 0.65
N LEU A 40 22.70 -40.13 1.66
CA LEU A 40 22.91 -40.50 3.07
C LEU A 40 21.91 -41.57 3.54
N GLU A 41 20.67 -41.49 3.09
CA GLU A 41 19.62 -42.47 3.39
C GLU A 41 19.90 -43.82 2.74
N ASP A 42 20.40 -43.84 1.50
CA ASP A 42 20.85 -45.06 0.79
C ASP A 42 21.96 -45.80 1.55
N GLN A 43 22.82 -45.06 2.25
CA GLN A 43 23.89 -45.63 3.10
C GLN A 43 23.39 -45.97 4.52
N GLY A 44 22.13 -45.71 4.85
CA GLY A 44 21.54 -45.96 6.17
C GLY A 44 22.11 -45.09 7.29
N VAL A 45 22.72 -43.95 6.96
CA VAL A 45 23.42 -43.08 7.91
C VAL A 45 22.92 -41.65 7.79
N GLY A 46 22.24 -41.15 8.81
CA GLY A 46 21.82 -39.75 8.87
C GLY A 46 22.99 -38.75 8.93
N VAL A 47 22.68 -37.45 8.82
CA VAL A 47 23.68 -36.35 8.85
C VAL A 47 24.55 -36.31 10.12
N GLU A 48 24.03 -36.75 11.25
CA GLU A 48 24.71 -36.74 12.56
C GLU A 48 25.09 -38.15 13.06
N GLY A 49 24.87 -39.19 12.24
CA GLY A 49 25.11 -40.58 12.65
C GLY A 49 26.58 -40.90 12.95
N PRO A 50 26.89 -41.82 13.88
CA PRO A 50 28.25 -42.24 14.16
C PRO A 50 28.85 -43.00 12.97
N LEU A 51 30.07 -42.62 12.58
CA LEU A 51 30.85 -43.23 11.48
C LEU A 51 31.76 -44.37 11.95
N VAL A 52 31.75 -44.65 13.25
CA VAL A 52 32.53 -45.71 13.87
C VAL A 52 31.60 -46.77 14.45
N ASP A 53 32.11 -47.98 14.57
CA ASP A 53 31.44 -49.07 15.26
C ASP A 53 31.59 -48.95 16.79
N ALA A 54 31.09 -49.94 17.53
CA ALA A 54 31.15 -49.97 18.99
C ALA A 54 32.57 -50.13 19.56
N GLU A 55 33.51 -50.61 18.74
CA GLU A 55 34.91 -50.82 19.12
C GLU A 55 35.79 -49.60 18.76
N GLY A 56 35.23 -48.62 18.04
CA GLY A 56 35.91 -47.39 17.66
C GLY A 56 36.61 -47.47 16.30
N PHE A 57 36.38 -48.51 15.51
CA PHE A 57 36.93 -48.65 14.17
C PHE A 57 35.99 -48.06 13.10
N PRO A 58 36.53 -47.64 11.95
CA PRO A 58 35.71 -47.15 10.84
C PRO A 58 34.76 -48.24 10.36
N ARG A 59 33.48 -47.89 10.25
CA ARG A 59 32.43 -48.81 9.78
C ARG A 59 32.74 -49.34 8.38
N ALA A 60 32.76 -50.67 8.24
CA ALA A 60 33.02 -51.35 6.97
C ALA A 60 31.77 -51.53 6.09
N ASP A 61 30.58 -51.37 6.68
CA ASP A 61 29.27 -51.48 6.04
C ASP A 61 28.90 -50.27 5.19
N VAL A 62 29.59 -49.13 5.35
CA VAL A 62 29.21 -47.86 4.71
C VAL A 62 30.38 -47.16 4.04
N ASN A 63 30.09 -46.38 2.99
CA ASN A 63 31.10 -45.56 2.33
C ASN A 63 31.37 -44.25 3.10
N LEU A 64 32.31 -44.31 4.04
CA LEU A 64 32.71 -43.18 4.89
C LEU A 64 33.14 -41.92 4.12
N TYR A 65 33.78 -42.11 2.96
CA TYR A 65 34.23 -40.99 2.14
C TYR A 65 33.05 -40.23 1.56
N GLN A 66 32.10 -40.96 0.94
CA GLN A 66 30.89 -40.35 0.39
C GLN A 66 30.05 -39.68 1.49
N ILE A 67 29.89 -40.33 2.64
CA ILE A 67 29.13 -39.76 3.76
C ILE A 67 29.76 -38.47 4.28
N ARG A 68 31.08 -38.43 4.48
CA ARG A 68 31.76 -37.21 4.91
C ARG A 68 31.62 -36.08 3.90
N THR A 69 31.80 -36.37 2.62
CA THR A 69 31.63 -35.39 1.55
C THR A 69 30.19 -34.89 1.49
N ALA A 70 29.20 -35.78 1.55
CA ALA A 70 27.78 -35.41 1.53
C ALA A 70 27.42 -34.53 2.75
N ARG A 71 27.84 -34.90 3.96
CA ARG A 71 27.62 -34.08 5.17
C ARG A 71 28.24 -32.70 5.06
N HIS A 72 29.49 -32.63 4.60
CA HIS A 72 30.17 -31.35 4.39
C HIS A 72 29.42 -30.46 3.39
N ASN A 73 29.04 -31.03 2.24
CA ASN A 73 28.30 -30.32 1.22
C ASN A 73 26.94 -29.85 1.71
N ILE A 74 26.20 -30.68 2.47
CA ILE A 74 24.93 -30.28 3.08
C ILE A 74 25.14 -29.08 4.01
N SER A 75 26.15 -29.11 4.89
CA SER A 75 26.42 -27.98 5.79
C SER A 75 26.77 -26.70 5.03
N CYS A 76 27.57 -26.79 3.96
CA CYS A 76 27.88 -25.65 3.11
C CYS A 76 26.62 -25.10 2.42
N LEU A 77 25.86 -25.95 1.75
CA LEU A 77 24.64 -25.58 1.05
C LEU A 77 23.56 -25.03 1.99
N GLN A 78 23.45 -25.53 3.22
CA GLN A 78 22.54 -24.98 4.23
C GLN A 78 22.94 -23.56 4.66
N ASN A 79 24.24 -23.27 4.72
CA ASN A 79 24.70 -21.91 5.01
C ASN A 79 24.42 -20.97 3.82
N ASP A 80 24.65 -21.45 2.60
CA ASP A 80 24.35 -20.70 1.38
C ASP A 80 22.84 -20.44 1.23
N HIS A 81 22.01 -21.44 1.54
CA HIS A 81 20.55 -21.30 1.56
C HIS A 81 20.09 -20.21 2.54
N LYS A 82 20.66 -20.19 3.76
CA LYS A 82 20.40 -19.13 4.75
C LYS A 82 20.82 -17.75 4.24
N ALA A 83 21.95 -17.65 3.54
CA ALA A 83 22.40 -16.40 2.95
C ALA A 83 21.45 -15.92 1.85
N ILE A 84 21.04 -16.80 0.93
CA ILE A 84 20.07 -16.47 -0.13
C ILE A 84 18.70 -16.10 0.44
N MET A 85 18.25 -16.76 1.51
CA MET A 85 17.03 -16.37 2.22
C MET A 85 17.07 -14.92 2.70
N ALA A 86 18.18 -14.53 3.33
CA ALA A 86 18.36 -13.15 3.81
C ALA A 86 18.40 -12.14 2.64
N GLU A 87 19.04 -12.49 1.52
CA GLU A 87 19.06 -11.66 0.32
C GLU A 87 17.66 -11.48 -0.28
N ILE A 88 16.84 -12.54 -0.33
CA ILE A 88 15.45 -12.48 -0.82
C ILE A 88 14.61 -11.58 0.07
N GLU A 89 14.73 -11.71 1.40
CA GLU A 89 14.03 -10.87 2.37
C GLU A 89 14.36 -9.38 2.15
N GLU A 90 15.65 -9.04 2.07
CA GLU A 90 16.10 -7.66 1.84
C GLU A 90 15.60 -7.11 0.49
N ALA A 91 15.66 -7.92 -0.56
CA ALA A 91 15.21 -7.56 -1.90
C ALA A 91 13.70 -7.26 -1.94
N LEU A 92 12.89 -8.09 -1.28
CA LEU A 92 11.44 -7.88 -1.16
C LEU A 92 11.12 -6.62 -0.35
N HIS A 93 11.80 -6.40 0.78
CA HIS A 93 11.60 -5.19 1.58
C HIS A 93 11.87 -3.91 0.78
N LYS A 94 12.94 -3.89 -0.01
CA LYS A 94 13.28 -2.74 -0.87
C LYS A 94 12.24 -2.49 -1.95
N LEU A 95 11.75 -3.54 -2.60
CA LEU A 95 10.72 -3.43 -3.65
C LEU A 95 9.40 -2.89 -3.07
N HIS A 96 8.95 -3.46 -1.95
CA HIS A 96 7.70 -3.05 -1.30
C HIS A 96 7.79 -1.65 -0.70
N ALA A 97 8.94 -1.27 -0.13
CA ALA A 97 9.16 0.09 0.36
C ALA A 97 9.05 1.12 -0.77
N ARG A 98 9.57 0.78 -1.96
CA ARG A 98 9.45 1.63 -3.15
C ARG A 98 8.01 1.76 -3.62
N GLU A 99 7.28 0.64 -3.72
CA GLU A 99 5.87 0.69 -4.14
C GLU A 99 5.01 1.47 -3.15
N LYS A 100 5.26 1.30 -1.85
CA LYS A 100 4.57 2.06 -0.80
C LYS A 100 4.85 3.55 -0.91
N ALA A 101 6.12 3.95 -1.05
CA ALA A 101 6.49 5.36 -1.20
C ALA A 101 5.91 5.98 -2.49
N LYS A 102 5.77 5.19 -3.56
CA LYS A 102 5.09 5.64 -4.78
C LYS A 102 3.60 5.84 -4.54
N ARG A 103 2.91 4.88 -3.93
CA ARG A 103 1.47 4.99 -3.60
C ARG A 103 1.18 6.18 -2.69
N GLU A 104 2.01 6.40 -1.67
CA GLU A 104 1.86 7.55 -0.77
C GLU A 104 2.01 8.89 -1.49
N ARG A 105 2.89 8.99 -2.50
CA ARG A 105 3.01 10.19 -3.35
C ARG A 105 1.79 10.36 -4.24
N ASP A 106 1.37 9.29 -4.91
CA ASP A 106 0.20 9.31 -5.80
C ASP A 106 -1.08 9.68 -5.00
N GLU A 107 -1.22 9.17 -3.77
CA GLU A 107 -2.31 9.51 -2.84
C GLU A 107 -2.22 10.96 -2.33
N ALA A 108 -1.02 11.45 -2.03
CA ALA A 108 -0.82 12.84 -1.63
C ALA A 108 -1.12 13.82 -2.78
N GLU A 109 -0.69 13.50 -4.00
CA GLU A 109 -1.01 14.29 -5.20
C GLU A 109 -2.52 14.27 -5.48
N ALA A 110 -3.17 13.11 -5.39
CA ALA A 110 -4.62 13.01 -5.53
C ALA A 110 -5.38 13.78 -4.43
N HIS A 111 -4.85 13.81 -3.20
CA HIS A 111 -5.44 14.58 -2.11
C HIS A 111 -5.29 16.09 -2.33
N VAL A 112 -4.14 16.55 -2.84
CA VAL A 112 -3.92 17.95 -3.21
C VAL A 112 -4.87 18.36 -4.34
N GLU A 113 -5.00 17.55 -5.40
CA GLU A 113 -5.95 17.82 -6.49
C GLU A 113 -7.40 17.85 -5.99
N ALA A 114 -7.79 16.92 -5.10
CA ALA A 114 -9.13 16.91 -4.51
C ALA A 114 -9.38 18.15 -3.62
N MET A 115 -8.37 18.63 -2.90
CA MET A 115 -8.47 19.81 -2.05
C MET A 115 -8.53 21.09 -2.88
N GLU A 116 -7.81 21.17 -4.01
CA GLU A 116 -7.92 22.27 -4.98
C GLU A 116 -9.32 22.33 -5.62
N GLN A 117 -9.93 21.20 -5.91
CA GLN A 117 -11.31 21.16 -6.42
C GLN A 117 -12.37 21.52 -5.38
N GLN A 118 -12.16 21.19 -4.10
CA GLN A 118 -13.12 21.53 -3.03
C GLN A 118 -13.06 23.00 -2.57
N VAL A 119 -11.99 23.75 -2.86
CA VAL A 119 -11.83 25.15 -2.42
C VAL A 119 -12.45 26.17 -3.40
N THR A 120 -12.91 25.75 -4.58
CA THR A 120 -13.64 26.64 -5.49
C THR A 120 -15.14 26.67 -5.19
N LEU A 121 -15.51 27.24 -4.03
CA LEU A 121 -16.90 27.65 -3.84
C LEU A 121 -17.27 28.63 -4.98
N PRO A 122 -18.37 28.40 -5.73
CA PRO A 122 -18.75 29.28 -6.82
C PRO A 122 -18.97 30.69 -6.28
N PRO A 123 -18.56 31.74 -7.01
CA PRO A 123 -18.68 33.11 -6.52
C PRO A 123 -20.16 33.42 -6.24
N PRO A 124 -20.48 34.30 -5.27
CA PRO A 124 -21.85 34.71 -5.06
C PRO A 124 -22.33 35.60 -6.22
N PHE A 125 -23.58 35.44 -6.65
CA PHE A 125 -24.18 36.25 -7.72
C PHE A 125 -25.22 37.26 -7.22
N ALA A 126 -25.71 37.09 -6.00
CA ALA A 126 -26.69 37.99 -5.39
C ALA A 126 -26.43 38.15 -3.88
N ARG A 127 -26.94 39.25 -3.31
CA ARG A 127 -26.90 39.53 -1.88
C ARG A 127 -28.29 39.88 -1.38
N VAL A 128 -28.65 39.42 -0.18
CA VAL A 128 -29.93 39.69 0.44
C VAL A 128 -29.97 41.14 0.93
N ASP A 129 -30.87 41.94 0.35
CA ASP A 129 -31.00 43.38 0.65
C ASP A 129 -31.99 43.64 1.81
N ALA A 130 -33.09 42.88 1.88
CA ALA A 130 -34.10 43.02 2.93
C ALA A 130 -34.82 41.70 3.21
N VAL A 131 -35.15 41.46 4.48
CA VAL A 131 -35.97 40.32 4.93
C VAL A 131 -37.10 40.83 5.81
N THR A 132 -38.34 40.48 5.47
CA THR A 132 -39.53 40.89 6.23
C THR A 132 -39.80 39.92 7.39
N GLN A 133 -40.15 40.44 8.56
CA GLN A 133 -40.48 39.64 9.75
C GLN A 133 -41.71 38.75 9.48
N GLY A 134 -41.60 37.46 9.84
CA GLY A 134 -42.67 36.48 9.60
C GLY A 134 -42.76 35.96 8.16
N SER A 135 -41.88 36.39 7.26
CA SER A 135 -41.78 35.83 5.90
C SER A 135 -41.18 34.41 5.89
N PRO A 136 -41.38 33.62 4.82
CA PRO A 136 -40.72 32.32 4.66
C PRO A 136 -39.19 32.40 4.75
N ALA A 137 -38.57 33.44 4.19
CA ALA A 137 -37.12 33.65 4.24
C ALA A 137 -36.63 33.88 5.69
N CYS A 138 -37.38 34.64 6.49
CA CYS A 138 -37.07 34.84 7.92
C CYS A 138 -37.14 33.53 8.72
N ARG A 139 -38.17 32.69 8.46
CA ARG A 139 -38.29 31.38 9.12
C ARG A 139 -37.22 30.38 8.65
N ALA A 140 -36.73 30.54 7.43
CA ALA A 140 -35.63 29.76 6.87
C ALA A 140 -34.25 30.20 7.37
N GLY A 141 -34.17 31.28 8.16
CA GLY A 141 -32.91 31.77 8.74
C GLY A 141 -32.10 32.71 7.83
N LEU A 142 -32.64 33.15 6.70
CA LEU A 142 -31.98 34.16 5.85
C LEU A 142 -31.91 35.51 6.55
N SER A 143 -30.75 36.17 6.45
CA SER A 143 -30.46 37.47 7.03
C SER A 143 -30.05 38.49 5.96
N VAL A 144 -30.22 39.77 6.28
CA VAL A 144 -29.73 40.86 5.42
C VAL A 144 -28.21 40.81 5.37
N GLY A 145 -27.65 40.85 4.16
CA GLY A 145 -26.21 40.74 3.93
C GLY A 145 -25.74 39.36 3.49
N ASP A 146 -26.59 38.33 3.54
CA ASP A 146 -26.23 36.98 3.09
C ASP A 146 -25.93 36.98 1.58
N GLU A 147 -24.89 36.25 1.19
CA GLU A 147 -24.47 36.10 -0.19
C GLU A 147 -24.97 34.77 -0.77
N VAL A 148 -25.64 34.83 -1.92
CA VAL A 148 -26.26 33.69 -2.59
C VAL A 148 -25.35 33.19 -3.69
N THR A 149 -24.91 31.95 -3.57
CA THR A 149 -24.06 31.25 -4.55
C THR A 149 -24.88 30.42 -5.53
N GLU A 150 -26.02 29.87 -5.09
CA GLU A 150 -26.96 29.08 -5.90
C GLU A 150 -28.40 29.26 -5.38
N PHE A 151 -29.37 29.28 -6.29
CA PHE A 151 -30.80 29.32 -5.97
C PHE A 151 -31.56 28.31 -6.83
N GLY A 152 -31.85 27.13 -6.28
CA GLY A 152 -32.47 26.04 -7.02
C GLY A 152 -31.58 25.60 -8.18
N SER A 153 -32.02 25.80 -9.42
CA SER A 153 -31.21 25.53 -10.62
C SER A 153 -30.42 26.75 -11.12
N VAL A 154 -30.50 27.89 -10.44
CA VAL A 154 -29.87 29.16 -10.86
C VAL A 154 -28.53 29.34 -10.15
N ASN A 155 -27.46 29.56 -10.91
CA ASN A 155 -26.10 29.77 -10.43
C ASN A 155 -25.44 30.95 -11.18
N THR A 156 -24.19 31.26 -10.86
CA THR A 156 -23.42 32.34 -11.50
C THR A 156 -23.32 32.26 -13.02
N GLN A 157 -23.40 31.06 -13.60
CA GLN A 157 -23.23 30.85 -15.03
C GLN A 157 -24.53 31.11 -15.81
N ASN A 158 -25.69 30.96 -15.16
CA ASN A 158 -27.00 31.09 -15.81
C ASN A 158 -27.86 32.25 -15.29
N PHE A 159 -27.39 32.97 -14.27
CA PHE A 159 -28.08 34.15 -13.74
C PHE A 159 -27.96 35.33 -14.72
N GLN A 160 -29.07 35.74 -15.33
CA GLN A 160 -29.15 36.91 -16.22
C GLN A 160 -29.97 38.04 -15.60
N ASN A 161 -31.09 37.69 -14.96
CA ASN A 161 -31.98 38.65 -14.31
C ASN A 161 -32.76 37.99 -13.16
N LEU A 162 -33.44 38.80 -12.35
CA LEU A 162 -34.28 38.34 -11.24
C LEU A 162 -35.50 37.52 -11.69
N GLN A 163 -35.88 37.56 -12.97
CA GLN A 163 -37.00 36.75 -13.47
C GLN A 163 -36.65 35.26 -13.46
N ASN A 164 -35.37 34.89 -13.63
CA ASN A 164 -34.92 33.51 -13.53
C ASN A 164 -35.21 32.92 -12.14
N ILE A 165 -34.99 33.71 -11.08
CA ILE A 165 -35.32 33.33 -9.70
C ILE A 165 -36.83 33.22 -9.55
N ALA A 166 -37.59 34.21 -10.04
CA ALA A 166 -39.05 34.21 -9.94
C ALA A 166 -39.68 32.99 -10.63
N ALA A 167 -39.15 32.58 -11.78
CA ALA A 167 -39.59 31.37 -12.48
C ALA A 167 -39.38 30.11 -11.63
N VAL A 168 -38.20 29.95 -11.00
CA VAL A 168 -37.93 28.82 -10.11
C VAL A 168 -38.86 28.82 -8.90
N VAL A 169 -39.14 29.98 -8.30
CA VAL A 169 -40.09 30.11 -7.19
C VAL A 169 -41.48 29.69 -7.64
N GLN A 170 -41.98 30.20 -8.77
CA GLN A 170 -43.31 29.89 -9.28
C GLN A 170 -43.52 28.39 -9.55
N HIS A 171 -42.49 27.69 -10.01
CA HIS A 171 -42.54 26.24 -10.22
C HIS A 171 -42.37 25.43 -8.92
N SER A 172 -41.89 26.06 -7.85
CA SER A 172 -41.69 25.45 -6.53
C SER A 172 -42.82 25.77 -5.54
N GLU A 173 -43.74 26.66 -5.92
CA GLU A 173 -44.93 27.01 -5.13
C GLU A 173 -45.82 25.78 -4.90
N GLY A 174 -46.04 25.42 -3.64
CA GLY A 174 -46.88 24.28 -3.24
C GLY A 174 -46.12 22.94 -3.08
N VAL A 175 -44.81 22.90 -3.36
CA VAL A 175 -43.98 21.73 -3.09
C VAL A 175 -43.45 21.82 -1.66
N SER A 176 -43.92 20.94 -0.77
CA SER A 176 -43.40 20.85 0.60
C SER A 176 -42.02 20.20 0.59
N PHE A 177 -40.97 20.98 0.86
CA PHE A 177 -39.69 20.41 1.28
C PHE A 177 -39.93 19.74 2.64
N GLY A 178 -39.77 18.42 2.68
CA GLY A 178 -40.07 17.61 3.86
C GLY A 178 -39.25 18.04 5.08
N SER A 179 -39.82 18.91 5.92
CA SER A 179 -39.45 18.98 7.32
C SER A 179 -40.02 17.74 7.99
N ASN A 180 -39.13 16.80 8.30
CA ASN A 180 -39.39 15.69 9.20
C ASN A 180 -40.05 16.26 10.48
N PRO A 181 -41.26 15.83 10.87
CA PRO A 181 -41.88 16.34 12.08
C PRO A 181 -41.18 15.67 13.26
N LEU A 182 -40.34 16.41 13.97
CA LEU A 182 -40.08 16.08 15.37
C LEU A 182 -41.29 16.53 16.17
N VAL A 183 -42.15 15.55 16.47
CA VAL A 183 -43.30 15.65 17.36
C VAL A 183 -42.86 15.49 18.82
N GLU A 184 -43.51 16.28 19.68
CA GLU A 184 -43.71 16.16 21.14
C GLU A 184 -42.54 16.53 22.06
N GLN A 185 -42.75 17.34 23.11
CA GLN A 185 -43.97 17.56 23.91
C GLN A 185 -44.32 19.04 24.13
#